data_AF-A0A4Q3SUA3-F1
#
_entry.id   AF-A0A4Q3SUA3-F1
#
_cell.length_a   1.000
_cell.length_b   1.000
_cell.length_c   1.000
_cell.angle_alpha   90.00
_cell.angle_beta   90.00
_cell.angle_gamma   90.00
#
_symmetry.space_group_name_H-M   'P 1'
#
loop_
_entity.id
_entity.type
_entity.pdbx_description
1 polymer ?
#
loop_
_entity_poly.entity_id
_entity_poly.type
_entity_poly.pdbx_seq_one_letter_code
_entity_poly.pdbx_strand_id
1 'polypeptide(L)' 'KQIFIDANASYAITKNIRIFAEANNITNQPLRYYQGIAARTMQMEYYQMRLNAGIKFDLNK' A
#
# COMPACT_ATOMS: atom_id res chain seq x y z
N LYS A 1 -4.05 17.38 -8.17
CA LYS A 1 -3.96 15.96 -8.62
C LYS A 1 -3.35 15.17 -7.47
N GLN A 2 -3.96 14.06 -7.08
CA GLN A 2 -3.49 13.23 -5.96
C GLN A 2 -2.77 12.00 -6.51
N ILE A 3 -1.56 11.72 -6.02
CA ILE A 3 -0.74 10.59 -6.46
C ILE A 3 -0.45 9.75 -5.22
N PHE A 4 -0.78 8.47 -5.30
CA PHE A 4 -0.48 7.48 -4.27
C PHE A 4 0.62 6.57 -4.80
N ILE A 5 1.58 6.26 -3.93
CA ILE A 5 2.69 5.34 -4.25
C ILE A 5 2.64 4.18 -3.27
N ASP A 6 2.61 2.99 -3.82
CA ASP A 6 2.75 1.71 -3.14
C ASP A 6 3.95 0.94 -3.72
N ALA A 7 4.52 0.05 -2.91
CA ALA A 7 5.58 -0.85 -3.32
C ALA A 7 5.36 -2.24 -2.74
N ASN A 8 5.56 -3.26 -3.55
CA ASN A 8 5.45 -4.65 -3.18
C ASN A 8 6.68 -5.42 -3.64
N ALA A 9 7.21 -6.24 -2.75
CA ALA A 9 8.35 -7.12 -3.01
C ALA A 9 7.99 -8.53 -2.55
N SER A 10 8.32 -9.53 -3.37
CA SER A 10 8.21 -10.92 -2.95
C SER A 10 9.33 -11.75 -3.53
N TYR A 11 9.81 -12.72 -2.75
CA TYR A 11 10.93 -13.56 -3.13
C TYR A 11 10.67 -15.02 -2.72
N ALA A 12 10.77 -15.93 -3.69
CA ALA A 12 10.64 -17.36 -3.44
C ALA A 12 11.97 -17.92 -2.95
N ILE A 13 12.02 -18.30 -1.67
CA ILE A 13 13.20 -18.94 -1.06
C ILE A 13 13.29 -20.39 -1.52
N THR A 14 12.13 -21.07 -1.56
CA THR A 14 12.00 -22.43 -2.07
C THR A 14 10.71 -22.54 -2.89
N LYS A 15 10.43 -23.73 -3.46
CA LYS A 15 9.18 -23.98 -4.20
C LYS A 15 7.92 -23.76 -3.34
N ASN A 16 8.04 -23.88 -2.01
CA ASN A 16 6.92 -23.86 -1.08
C ASN A 16 6.99 -22.69 -0.09
N ILE A 17 8.06 -21.89 -0.11
CA ILE A 17 8.28 -20.79 0.84
C ILE A 17 8.58 -19.52 0.07
N ARG A 18 7.76 -18.49 0.31
CA ARG A 18 7.94 -17.15 -0.23
C ARG A 18 7.93 -16.13 0.88
N ILE A 19 8.89 -15.23 0.89
CA ILE A 19 8.83 -14.02 1.72
C ILE A 19 8.20 -12.89 0.91
N PHE A 20 7.44 -12.03 1.59
CA PHE A 20 6.87 -10.85 0.99
C PHE A 20 7.01 -9.64 1.91
N ALA A 21 7.06 -8.47 1.30
CA ALA A 21 7.02 -7.18 1.94
C ALA A 21 6.15 -6.24 1.09
N GLU A 22 5.28 -5.49 1.74
CA GLU A 22 4.35 -4.55 1.15
C GLU A 22 4.45 -3.23 1.91
N ALA A 23 4.62 -2.14 1.17
CA ALA A 23 4.63 -0.79 1.67
C ALA A 23 3.55 0.01 0.95
N ASN A 24 2.47 0.31 1.66
CA ASN A 24 1.33 1.04 1.14
C ASN A 24 1.39 2.50 1.59
N ASN A 25 1.02 3.41 0.68
CA ASN A 25 0.97 4.84 0.94
C ASN A 25 2.33 5.39 1.44
N ILE A 26 3.40 5.09 0.70
CA ILE A 26 4.78 5.45 1.07
C ILE A 26 4.95 6.98 1.18
N THR A 27 4.21 7.73 0.37
CA THR A 27 4.20 9.20 0.41
C THR A 27 3.33 9.79 1.51
N ASN A 28 2.65 8.95 2.32
CA ASN A 28 1.71 9.35 3.36
C ASN A 28 0.66 10.37 2.86
N GLN A 29 0.16 10.18 1.63
CA GLN A 29 -0.74 11.11 1.00
C GLN A 29 -2.14 10.96 1.63
N PRO A 30 -2.73 12.01 2.25
CA PRO A 30 -4.06 11.94 2.86
C PRO A 30 -5.14 11.87 1.79
N LEU A 31 -6.14 11.01 1.98
CA LEU A 31 -7.32 10.95 1.12
C LEU A 31 -8.07 12.28 1.24
N ARG A 32 -8.37 12.92 0.10
CA ARG A 32 -8.98 14.26 0.08
C ARG A 32 -10.26 14.27 -0.75
N TYR A 33 -11.34 14.77 -0.15
CA TYR A 33 -12.62 15.01 -0.83
C TYR A 33 -12.73 16.46 -1.28
N TYR A 34 -13.29 16.68 -2.48
CA TYR A 34 -13.42 17.99 -3.12
C TYR A 34 -14.89 18.33 -3.40
N GLN A 35 -15.25 19.62 -3.31
CA GLN A 35 -16.56 20.13 -3.74
C GLN A 35 -16.52 20.52 -5.23
N GLY A 36 -16.54 19.51 -6.10
CA GLY A 36 -16.55 19.68 -7.55
C GLY A 36 -15.19 20.08 -8.15
N ILE A 37 -14.45 21.01 -7.53
CA ILE A 37 -13.11 21.44 -7.98
C ILE A 37 -12.04 21.20 -6.92
N ALA A 38 -10.82 20.89 -7.38
CA ALA A 38 -9.69 20.53 -6.51
C ALA A 38 -9.29 21.63 -5.51
N ALA A 39 -9.60 22.91 -5.79
CA ALA A 39 -9.33 24.02 -4.89
C ALA A 39 -10.26 24.06 -3.66
N ARG A 40 -11.45 23.44 -3.75
CA ARG A 40 -12.43 23.41 -2.67
C ARG A 40 -12.32 22.09 -1.91
N THR A 41 -11.33 22.02 -1.03
CA THR A 41 -11.14 20.85 -0.16
C THR A 41 -12.25 20.82 0.87
N MET A 42 -12.99 19.71 0.92
CA MET A 42 -14.13 19.53 1.81
C MET A 42 -13.73 18.79 3.10
N GLN A 43 -12.93 17.73 2.94
CA GLN A 43 -12.48 16.87 4.03
C GLN A 43 -11.15 16.20 3.66
N MET A 44 -10.30 15.96 4.66
CA MET A 44 -9.04 15.23 4.53
C MET A 44 -8.92 14.13 5.59
N GLU A 45 -8.59 12.92 5.16
CA GLU A 45 -8.41 11.73 6.01
C GLU A 45 -6.99 11.20 5.90
N TYR A 46 -6.35 10.98 7.05
CA TYR A 46 -4.96 10.53 7.15
C TYR A 46 -4.91 9.05 7.52
N TYR A 47 -4.50 8.22 6.58
CA TYR A 47 -4.42 6.76 6.76
C TYR A 47 -3.00 6.24 7.07
N GLN A 48 -2.02 7.15 7.18
CA GLN A 48 -0.62 6.86 7.41
C GLN A 48 0.00 5.90 6.36
N MET A 49 1.31 5.70 6.46
CA MET A 49 2.00 4.64 5.72
C MET A 49 1.76 3.31 6.42
N ARG A 50 1.45 2.25 5.65
CA ARG A 50 1.30 0.89 6.18
C ARG A 50 2.37 -0.02 5.63
N LEU A 51 3.12 -0.66 6.51
CA LEU A 51 4.12 -1.66 6.18
C LEU A 51 3.62 -3.03 6.61
N ASN A 52 3.68 -4.01 5.73
CA ASN A 52 3.34 -5.39 6.01
C ASN A 52 4.46 -6.29 5.47
N ALA A 53 4.83 -7.33 6.21
CA ALA A 53 5.82 -8.29 5.75
C ALA A 53 5.49 -9.65 6.36
N GLY A 54 5.82 -10.71 5.63
CA GLY A 54 5.51 -12.05 6.10
C GLY A 54 6.11 -13.15 5.25
N ILE A 55 5.82 -14.38 5.70
CA ILE A 55 6.21 -15.62 5.04
C ILE A 55 4.92 -16.29 4.57
N LYS A 56 4.89 -16.69 3.31
CA LYS A 56 3.83 -17.45 2.69
C LYS A 56 4.32 -18.89 2.47
N PHE A 57 3.53 -19.84 2.93
CA PHE A 57 3.74 -21.27 2.74
C PHE A 57 2.71 -21.82 1.76
N ASP A 58 3.17 -22.40 0.65
CA ASP A 58 2.32 -23.05 -0.34
C ASP A 58 2.34 -24.57 -0.08
N LEU A 59 1.23 -25.10 0.46
CA LEU A 59 1.09 -26.51 0.89
C LEU A 59 0.73 -27.50 -0.25
N ASN A 60 0.60 -27.02 -1.48
CA ASN A 60 0.22 -27.88 -2.61
C ASN A 60 1.44 -28.38 -3.38
N LYS A 61 1.35 -29.65 -3.79
CA LYS A 61 2.37 -30.42 -4.51
C LYS A 61 2.32 -30.16 -6.01
#